data_AF-A0A3C1KWB0-F1
#
_entry.id   AF-A0A3C1KWB0-F1
#
_cell.length_a   1.000
_cell.length_b   1.000
_cell.length_c   1.000
_cell.angle_alpha   90.00
_cell.angle_beta   90.00
_cell.angle_gamma   90.00
#
_symmetry.space_group_name_H-M   'P 1'
#
loop_
_entity.id
_entity.type
_entity.pdbx_description
1 polymer ?
#
loop_
_entity_poly.entity_id
_entity_poly.type
_entity_poly.pdbx_seq_one_letter_code
_entity_poly.pdbx_strand_id
1 'polypeptide(L)' 'AQYLDSGRQVYVEGRLQTRDWQDDQGNKRYKTEIVANSVQFLSGDRSNRDGNYGGGSGGG' A
#
# COMPACT_ATOMS: atom_id res chain seq x y z
N ALA A 1 7.75 -9.56 0.37
CA ALA A 1 7.11 -8.24 0.49
C ALA A 1 7.33 -7.48 -0.81
N GLN A 2 6.57 -7.81 -1.83
CA GLN A 2 6.56 -7.07 -3.10
C GLN A 2 5.29 -6.21 -3.11
N TYR A 3 5.28 -5.13 -3.90
CA TYR A 3 4.12 -4.30 -4.26
C TYR A 3 3.86 -2.98 -3.49
N LEU A 4 4.59 -2.66 -2.42
CA LEU A 4 4.53 -1.31 -1.83
C LEU A 4 5.56 -0.40 -2.51
N ASP A 5 5.18 0.21 -3.63
CA ASP A 5 5.95 1.31 -4.20
C ASP A 5 5.60 2.62 -3.50
N SER A 6 6.62 3.44 -3.22
CA SER A 6 6.42 4.76 -2.63
C SER A 6 5.46 5.61 -3.47
N GLY A 7 4.54 6.31 -2.82
CA GLY A 7 3.56 7.18 -3.48
C GLY A 7 2.26 6.51 -3.93
N ARG A 8 2.10 5.18 -3.78
CA ARG A 8 0.83 4.51 -4.06
C ARG A 8 -0.14 4.63 -2.89
N GLN A 9 -1.40 4.96 -3.18
CA GLN A 9 -2.44 5.01 -2.17
C GLN A 9 -2.85 3.60 -1.74
N VAL A 10 -3.01 3.40 -0.43
CA VAL A 10 -3.40 2.13 0.17
C VAL A 10 -4.42 2.34 1.29
N TYR A 11 -5.28 1.35 1.48
CA TYR A 11 -6.11 1.19 2.67
C TYR A 11 -5.45 0.15 3.57
N VAL A 12 -5.39 0.45 4.87
CA VAL A 12 -4.79 -0.44 5.87
C VAL A 12 -5.78 -0.64 7.00
N GLU A 13 -6.06 -1.90 7.32
CA GLU A 13 -6.88 -2.30 8.46
C GLU A 13 -6.01 -3.07 9.45
N GLY A 14 -6.16 -2.78 10.74
CA GLY A 14 -5.38 -3.42 11.79
C GLY A 14 -5.67 -2.84 13.16
N ARG A 15 -4.72 -2.99 14.08
CA ARG A 15 -4.82 -2.49 15.45
C ARG A 15 -3.73 -1.47 15.77
N LEU A 16 -4.06 -0.51 16.62
CA LEU A 16 -3.08 0.39 17.20
C LEU A 16 -2.26 -0.33 18.27
N GLN A 17 -0.96 -0.10 18.27
CA GLN A 17 -0.06 -0.57 19.29
C GLN A 17 0.87 0.57 19.70
N THR A 18 0.89 0.87 21.00
CA THR A 18 1.83 1.83 21.58
C THR A 18 2.92 1.05 22.31
N ARG A 19 4.17 1.38 22.03
CA ARG A 19 5.33 0.85 22.76
C ARG A 19 6.22 1.98 23.23
N ASP A 20 6.84 1.77 24.38
CA ASP A 20 7.95 2.59 24.84
C ASP A 20 9.29 1.90 24.57
N TRP A 21 10.31 2.72 24.30
CA TRP A 21 11.69 2.29 24.14
C TRP A 21 12.62 3.39 24.63
N GLN A 22 13.88 3.04 24.91
CA GLN A 22 14.90 3.99 25.32
C GLN A 22 15.81 4.28 24.12
N ASP A 23 16.04 5.55 23.81
CA ASP A 23 17.00 5.93 22.77
C ASP A 23 18.45 5.82 23.26
N ASP A 24 19.41 5.99 22.36
CA ASP A 24 20.85 5.87 22.64
C ASP A 24 21.35 6.88 23.69
N GLN A 25 20.57 7.93 23.97
CA GLN A 25 20.87 8.96 24.97
C GLN A 25 20.20 8.67 26.32
N GLY A 26 19.48 7.54 26.45
CA GLY A 26 18.80 7.14 27.68
C GLY A 26 17.41 7.73 27.86
N ASN A 27 16.86 8.46 26.87
CA ASN A 27 15.55 9.07 27.02
C ASN A 27 14.43 8.07 26.73
N LYS A 28 13.36 8.11 27.53
CA LYS A 28 12.15 7.33 27.26
C LYS A 28 11.37 7.93 26.10
N ARG A 29 11.10 7.12 25.07
CA ARG A 29 10.35 7.49 23.87
C ARG A 29 9.11 6.62 23.74
N TYR A 30 8.06 7.17 23.15
CA TYR A 30 6.82 6.45 22.84
C TYR A 30 6.62 6.41 21.33
N LYS A 31 6.17 5.27 20.82
CA LYS A 31 5.81 5.11 19.40
C LYS A 31 4.46 4.41 19.32
N THR A 32 3.53 5.04 18.60
CA THR A 32 2.26 4.42 18.21
C THR A 32 2.39 3.93 16.78
N GLU A 33 2.07 2.67 16.54
CA GLU A 33 2.16 2.00 15.24
C GLU A 33 0.84 1.30 14.95
N ILE A 34 0.54 1.08 13.66
CA ILE A 34 -0.55 0.21 13.24
C ILE A 34 0.04 -1.14 12.89
N VAL A 35 -0.35 -2.18 13.63
CA VAL A 35 -0.06 -3.57 13.24
C VAL A 35 -1.12 -3.98 12.25
N ALA A 36 -0.74 -4.06 10.97
CA ALA A 36 -1.66 -4.34 9.88
C ALA A 36 -2.10 -5.80 9.87
N ASN A 37 -3.42 -6.01 9.80
CA ASN A 37 -4.04 -7.30 9.54
C ASN A 37 -4.33 -7.47 8.04
N SER A 38 -4.68 -6.37 7.37
CA SER A 38 -5.00 -6.33 5.94
C SER A 38 -4.50 -5.04 5.30
N VAL A 39 -4.04 -5.13 4.05
CA VAL A 39 -3.61 -4.00 3.22
C VAL A 39 -4.21 -4.16 1.83
N GLN A 40 -4.87 -3.12 1.34
CA GLN A 40 -5.46 -3.09 0.00
C GLN A 40 -4.90 -1.90 -0.78
N PHE A 41 -4.52 -2.13 -2.04
CA PHE A 41 -4.06 -1.06 -2.91
C PHE A 41 -5.25 -0.28 -3.44
N LEU A 42 -5.24 1.03 -3.21
CA LEU A 42 -6.22 1.98 -3.74
C LEU A 42 -5.64 2.63 -5.00
N SER A 43 -5.16 1.83 -5.95
CA SER A 43 -4.86 2.37 -7.27
C SER A 43 -6.18 2.75 -7.92
N GLY A 44 -6.43 4.06 -8.08
CA GLY A 44 -7.52 4.54 -8.91
C GLY A 44 -7.39 3.90 -10.29
N ASP A 45 -8.52 3.39 -10.79
CA ASP A 45 -8.70 2.85 -12.13
C ASP A 45 -8.06 3.77 -13.18
N ARG A 46 -6.80 3.49 -13.53
CA ARG A 46 -6.05 4.15 -14.61
C ARG A 46 -5.35 3.14 -15.51
N SER A 47 -5.70 1.86 -15.38
CA SER A 47 -5.09 0.78 -16.17
C SER A 47 -6.08 0.10 -17.11
N ASN A 48 -7.29 0.64 -17.30
CA ASN A 48 -8.31 0.03 -18.17
C ASN A 48 -8.78 0.91 -19.34
N ARG A 49 -8.01 1.92 -19.76
CA ARG A 49 -8.38 2.69 -20.96
C ARG A 49 -7.32 2.91 -22.04
N ASP A 50 -6.10 2.41 -21.87
CA ASP A 50 -5.07 2.61 -22.88
C ASP A 50 -4.23 1.33 -23.04
N GLY A 51 -4.56 0.52 -24.04
CA GLY A 51 -3.62 -0.50 -24.54
C GLY A 51 -4.22 -1.82 -25.00
N ASN A 52 -4.57 -1.88 -26.28
CA ASN A 52 -4.25 -3.01 -27.17
C ASN A 52 -4.99 -4.36 -26.99
N TYR A 53 -6.06 -4.54 -27.78
CA TYR A 53 -6.18 -5.73 -28.64
C TYR A 53 -6.65 -5.31 -30.02
N GLY A 54 -5.69 -4.95 -30.88
CA GLY A 54 -5.84 -5.19 -32.30
C GLY A 54 -5.99 -6.68 -32.54
N GLY A 55 -7.12 -7.08 -33.12
CA GLY A 55 -7.43 -8.48 -33.45
C GLY A 55 -8.51 -8.49 -34.53
N GLY A 56 -8.11 -8.88 -35.74
CA GLY A 56 -8.84 -8.65 -36.99
C GLY A 56 -10.27 -9.18 -37.04
N SER A 57 -11.11 -8.41 -37.71
CA SER A 57 -12.34 -8.90 -38.35
C SER A 57 -12.30 -8.44 -39.80
N GLY A 58 -11.72 -9.29 -40.65
CA GLY A 58 -11.86 -9.22 -42.10
C GLY A 58 -12.80 -10.33 -42.53
N GLY A 59 -14.08 -10.01 -42.66
CA GLY A 59 -15.10 -10.86 -43.26
C GLY A 59 -15.89 -10.03 -44.26
N GLY A 60 -15.75 -10.37 -45.54
CA GLY A 60 -16.34 -9.67 -46.69
C GLY A 60 -15.47 -9.80 -47.92
#